data_AF-A0A359MT31-F1
#
_entry.id   AF-A0A359MT31-F1
#
_cell.length_a   1.000
_cell.length_b   1.000
_cell.length_c   1.000
_cell.angle_alpha   90.00
_cell.angle_beta   90.00
_cell.angle_gamma   90.00
#
_symmetry.space_group_name_H-M   'P 1'
#
loop_
_entity.id
_entity.type
_entity.pdbx_description
1 polymer ?
#
loop_
_entity_poly.entity_id
_entity_poly.type
_entity_poly.pdbx_seq_one_letter_code
_entity_poly.pdbx_strand_id
1 'polypeptide(L)'
;AMLDHGIHPPTMYFPLIIPEALMVEPTETETKETLDEVIAIYKQIYKEAMSHPETMHDYPQNTVVGRPDEVSAARNPILRYRRES
;
A
#
# COMPACT_ATOMS: atom_id res chain seq x y z
N ALA A 1 -0.61 2.47 5.22
CA ALA A 1 -1.53 3.59 5.42
C ALA A 1 -2.67 3.56 4.40
N MET A 2 -2.41 3.68 3.09
CA MET A 2 -3.47 3.69 2.04
C MET A 2 -4.49 2.54 2.15
N LEU A 3 -4.01 1.30 2.32
CA LEU A 3 -4.88 0.12 2.49
C LEU A 3 -5.81 0.21 3.70
N ASP A 4 -5.38 0.84 4.79
CA ASP A 4 -6.20 1.02 6.00
C ASP A 4 -7.29 2.08 5.81
N HIS A 5 -7.15 2.95 4.81
CA HIS A 5 -8.18 3.86 4.34
C HIS A 5 -9.07 3.25 3.24
N GLY A 6 -8.92 1.95 2.95
CA GLY A 6 -9.71 1.26 1.94
C GLY A 6 -9.36 1.62 0.50
N ILE A 7 -8.24 2.30 0.26
CA ILE A 7 -7.80 2.66 -1.09
C ILE A 7 -6.61 1.78 -1.52
N HIS A 8 -6.67 1.29 -2.75
CA HIS A 8 -5.54 0.57 -3.35
C HIS A 8 -4.42 1.59 -3.66
N PRO A 9 -3.15 1.29 -3.30
CA PRO A 9 -2.04 2.17 -3.66
C PRO A 9 -1.88 2.27 -5.18
N PRO A 10 -1.35 3.39 -5.70
CA PRO A 10 -1.05 3.51 -7.12
C PRO A 10 0.12 2.59 -7.50
N THR A 11 0.56 2.64 -8.76
CA THR A 11 1.78 1.92 -9.14
C THR A 11 2.97 2.52 -8.38
N MET A 12 3.67 1.69 -7.62
CA MET A 12 4.82 2.07 -6.80
C MET A 12 6.13 1.82 -7.55
N TYR A 13 7.14 2.64 -7.31
CA TYR A 13 8.51 2.47 -7.82
C TYR A 13 8.65 2.45 -9.35
N PHE A 14 7.67 2.97 -10.09
CA PHE A 14 7.73 3.13 -11.53
C PHE A 14 7.27 4.54 -11.94
N PRO A 15 7.88 5.19 -12.95
CA PRO A 15 9.05 4.73 -13.71
C PRO A 15 10.33 4.73 -12.86
N LEU A 16 11.24 3.80 -13.16
CA LEU A 16 12.46 3.54 -12.37
C LEU A 16 13.43 4.74 -12.29
N ILE A 17 13.25 5.76 -13.16
CA ILE A 17 14.05 6.99 -13.19
C ILE A 17 13.65 8.01 -12.12
N ILE A 18 12.56 7.76 -11.38
CA ILE A 18 12.10 8.60 -10.27
C ILE A 18 12.19 7.78 -8.98
N PRO A 19 13.07 8.13 -8.03
CA PRO A 19 13.15 7.47 -6.73
C PRO A 19 11.83 7.61 -5.94
N GLU A 20 11.42 6.55 -5.23
CA GLU A 20 10.21 6.52 -4.40
C GLU A 20 8.92 6.94 -5.14
N ALA A 21 8.85 6.64 -6.45
CA ALA A 21 7.75 7.08 -7.30
C ALA A 21 6.39 6.49 -6.90
N LEU A 22 5.36 7.35 -6.91
CA LEU A 22 3.95 7.00 -6.91
C LEU A 22 3.35 7.42 -8.26
N MET A 23 3.03 6.47 -9.13
CA MET A 23 2.43 6.73 -10.44
C MET A 23 0.92 6.49 -10.40
N VAL A 24 0.17 7.59 -10.29
CA VAL A 24 -1.29 7.59 -10.12
C VAL A 24 -1.99 7.65 -11.48
N GLU A 25 -2.95 6.75 -11.69
CA GLU A 25 -3.83 6.73 -12.85
C GLU A 25 -5.28 6.50 -12.39
N PRO A 26 -6.12 7.55 -12.35
CA PRO A 26 -7.51 7.40 -11.93
C PRO A 26 -8.43 6.85 -13.02
N THR A 27 -8.06 6.93 -14.30
CA THR A 27 -8.94 6.68 -15.46
C THR A 27 -10.14 7.66 -15.55
N GLU A 28 -10.90 7.59 -16.63
CA GLU A 28 -11.98 8.53 -16.95
C GLU A 28 -13.30 8.26 -16.22
N THR A 29 -13.48 7.07 -15.65
CA THR A 29 -14.74 6.67 -15.00
C THR A 29 -14.86 7.15 -13.56
N GLU A 30 -13.74 7.56 -12.95
CA GLU A 30 -13.74 8.05 -11.58
C GLU A 30 -14.35 9.44 -11.48
N THR A 31 -15.19 9.64 -10.47
CA THR A 31 -15.86 10.92 -10.26
C THR A 31 -14.93 11.91 -9.58
N LYS A 32 -15.24 13.20 -9.72
CA LYS A 32 -14.49 14.26 -9.02
C LYS A 32 -14.50 14.03 -7.50
N GLU A 33 -15.62 13.59 -6.96
CA GLU A 33 -15.80 13.33 -5.54
C GLU A 33 -14.84 12.23 -5.05
N THR A 34 -14.70 11.13 -5.79
CA THR A 34 -13.72 10.08 -5.46
C THR A 34 -12.28 10.62 -5.49
N LEU A 35 -11.94 11.43 -6.50
CA LEU A 35 -10.60 12.04 -6.58
C LEU A 35 -10.31 12.96 -5.39
N ASP A 36 -11.29 13.77 -4.99
CA ASP A 36 -11.16 14.66 -3.83
C ASP A 36 -10.95 13.86 -2.54
N GLU A 37 -11.64 12.73 -2.37
CA GLU A 37 -11.48 11.83 -1.23
C GLU A 37 -10.06 11.22 -1.20
N VAL A 38 -9.56 10.70 -2.32
CA VAL A 38 -8.20 10.15 -2.42
C VAL A 38 -7.15 11.22 -2.12
N ILE A 39 -7.33 12.45 -2.63
CA ILE A 39 -6.44 13.59 -2.34
C ILE A 39 -6.44 13.92 -0.84
N ALA A 40 -7.61 13.88 -0.19
CA ALA A 40 -7.71 14.11 1.26
C ALA A 40 -6.96 13.03 2.04
N ILE A 41 -7.10 11.75 1.65
CA ILE A 41 -6.38 10.64 2.25
C ILE A 41 -4.87 10.82 2.08
N TYR A 42 -4.38 11.19 0.89
CA TYR A 42 -2.96 11.42 0.65
C TYR A 42 -2.39 12.52 1.54
N LYS A 43 -3.11 13.63 1.70
CA LYS A 43 -2.72 14.73 2.60
C LYS A 43 -2.64 14.27 4.05
N GLN A 44 -3.58 13.44 4.48
CA GLN A 44 -3.60 12.90 5.83
C GLN A 44 -2.41 11.97 6.08
N ILE A 45 -2.15 11.02 5.16
CA ILE A 45 -1.02 10.10 5.24
C ILE A 45 0.30 10.89 5.23
N TYR A 46 0.43 11.88 4.36
CA TYR A 46 1.62 12.74 4.30
C TYR A 46 1.85 13.44 5.65
N LYS A 47 0.81 14.05 6.22
CA LYS A 47 0.90 14.72 7.53
C LYS A 47 1.35 13.75 8.63
N GLU A 48 0.79 12.55 8.64
CA GLU A 48 1.16 11.52 9.62
C GLU A 48 2.61 11.06 9.44
N ALA A 49 3.03 10.75 8.22
CA ALA A 49 4.40 10.34 7.92
C ALA A 49 5.44 11.40 8.30
N MET A 50 5.09 12.68 8.17
CA MET A 50 5.94 13.80 8.58
C MET A 50 5.96 14.01 10.11
N SER A 51 4.90 13.61 10.81
CA SER A 51 4.77 13.85 12.26
C SER A 51 5.26 12.66 13.10
N HIS A 52 5.00 11.44 12.63
CA HIS A 52 5.26 10.17 13.30
C HIS A 52 5.75 9.13 12.27
N PRO A 53 6.95 9.30 11.70
CA PRO A 53 7.44 8.44 10.62
C PRO A 53 7.54 6.96 11.03
N GLU A 54 7.82 6.67 12.30
CA GLU A 54 7.93 5.32 12.83
C GLU A 54 6.65 4.50 12.67
N THR A 55 5.47 5.13 12.78
CA THR A 55 4.17 4.42 12.65
C THR A 55 3.95 3.93 11.21
N MET A 56 4.64 4.50 10.23
CA MET A 56 4.49 4.11 8.83
C MET A 56 4.94 2.65 8.58
N HIS A 57 5.85 2.14 9.41
CA HIS A 57 6.33 0.77 9.27
C HIS A 57 5.33 -0.29 9.73
N ASP A 58 4.40 0.09 10.60
CA ASP A 58 3.43 -0.83 11.19
C ASP A 58 2.26 -1.14 10.24
N TYR A 59 1.99 -0.28 9.27
CA TYR A 59 0.90 -0.52 8.32
C TYR A 59 1.10 -1.75 7.42
N PRO A 60 0.01 -2.42 6.99
CA PRO A 60 -1.40 -2.17 7.33
C PRO A 60 -1.83 -2.81 8.66
N GLN A 61 -2.79 -2.19 9.36
CA GLN A 61 -3.33 -2.64 10.66
C GLN A 61 -4.79 -3.10 10.59
N ASN A 62 -5.55 -2.63 9.59
CA ASN A 62 -6.99 -2.92 9.48
C ASN A 62 -7.31 -4.06 8.49
N THR A 63 -6.31 -4.56 7.76
CA THR A 63 -6.47 -5.63 6.78
C THR A 63 -6.50 -7.01 7.46
N VAL A 64 -7.11 -8.00 6.80
CA VAL A 64 -7.21 -9.39 7.30
C VAL A 64 -5.84 -10.01 7.59
N VAL A 65 -4.83 -9.61 6.82
CA VAL A 65 -3.42 -9.98 7.01
C VAL A 65 -2.55 -8.71 7.02
N GLY A 66 -1.52 -8.68 7.86
CA GLY A 66 -0.54 -7.59 7.90
C GLY A 66 0.51 -7.71 6.78
N ARG A 67 1.64 -6.99 6.92
CA ARG A 67 2.76 -7.07 5.97
C ARG A 67 3.35 -8.50 5.95
N PRO A 68 3.36 -9.20 4.79
CA PRO A 68 3.96 -10.52 4.69
C PRO A 68 5.49 -10.48 4.87
N ASP A 69 6.07 -11.57 5.38
CA ASP A 69 7.51 -11.77 5.39
C ASP A 69 7.98 -12.30 4.03
N GLU A 70 8.22 -11.37 3.11
CA GLU A 70 8.68 -11.68 1.74
C GLU A 70 10.06 -12.33 1.73
N VAL A 71 10.93 -12.00 2.69
CA VAL A 71 12.27 -12.58 2.77
C VAL A 71 12.19 -14.07 3.11
N SER A 72 11.40 -14.41 4.13
CA SER A 72 11.18 -15.81 4.50
C SER A 72 10.45 -16.57 3.39
N ALA A 73 9.44 -15.96 2.77
CA ALA A 73 8.71 -16.58 1.65
C ALA A 73 9.63 -16.86 0.44
N ALA A 74 10.55 -15.95 0.12
CA ALA A 74 11.51 -16.13 -0.97
C ALA A 74 12.59 -17.17 -0.65
N ARG A 75 13.03 -17.26 0.62
CA ARG A 75 14.07 -18.21 1.05
C ARG A 75 13.54 -19.62 1.34
N ASN A 76 12.30 -19.74 1.81
CA ASN A 76 11.65 -21.00 2.19
C ASN A 76 10.26 -21.13 1.53
N PRO A 77 10.18 -21.23 0.20
CA PRO A 77 8.92 -21.15 -0.51
C PRO A 77 8.02 -22.38 -0.28
N ILE A 78 6.79 -22.16 0.19
CA ILE A 78 5.73 -23.17 0.25
C ILE A 78 4.86 -23.01 -1.00
N LEU A 79 5.19 -23.77 -2.05
CA LEU A 79 4.57 -23.61 -3.37
C LEU A 79 3.28 -24.44 -3.57
N ARG A 80 2.99 -25.37 -2.67
CA ARG A 80 1.78 -26.20 -2.72
C ARG A 80 1.29 -26.52 -1.32
N TYR A 81 -0.01 -26.62 -1.18
CA TYR A 81 -0.63 -27.16 0.02
C TYR A 81 -0.25 -28.65 0.18
N ARG A 82 0.07 -29.06 1.41
CA ARG A 82 0.22 -30.47 1.78
C ARG A 82 -0.74 -30.71 2.95
N ARG A 83 -1.69 -31.61 2.75
CA ARG A 83 -2.59 -32.05 3.82
C ARG A 83 -1.78 -32.87 4.81
N GLU A 84 -1.83 -32.52 6.08
CA GLU A 84 -1.27 -33.35 7.14
C GLU A 84 -2.05 -34.66 7.21
N SER A 85 -1.32 -35.78 7.24
CA SER A 85 -1.84 -37.14 7.29
C SER A 85 -2.20 -37.55 8.70
#